data_AF-A0A7J9HPH8-F1
#
_entry.id   AF-A0A7J9HPH8-F1
#
_cell.length_a   1.000
_cell.length_b   1.000
_cell.length_c   1.000
_cell.angle_alpha   90.00
_cell.angle_beta   90.00
_cell.angle_gamma   90.00
#
_symmetry.space_group_name_H-M   'P 1'
#
loop_
_entity.id
_entity.type
_entity.pdbx_description
1 polymer ?
#
loop_
_entity_poly.entity_id
_entity_poly.type
_entity_poly.pdbx_seq_one_letter_code
_entity_poly.pdbx_strand_id
1 'polypeptide(L)'
;MATVQQQQQEQEQQIKSTEKRKPVFVKVDHLKPGTKGHTLIAKVLSSNMVLQKGRAASQHLRQTRIAECLIGDETGTVLFTARNDQ
;
A
#
# COMPACT_ATOMS: atom_id res chain seq x y z
N MET A 1 -10.25 -14.05 56.75
CA MET A 1 -9.37 -13.33 55.80
C MET A 1 -9.59 -13.89 54.40
N ALA A 2 -10.77 -13.65 53.84
CA ALA A 2 -11.25 -14.23 52.58
C ALA A 2 -11.45 -13.12 51.53
N THR A 3 -10.40 -12.32 51.29
CA THR A 3 -10.49 -11.14 50.40
C THR A 3 -9.33 -11.03 49.42
N VAL A 4 -8.62 -12.13 49.12
CA VAL A 4 -7.49 -12.11 48.18
C VAL A 4 -7.79 -12.86 46.87
N GLN A 5 -8.99 -13.42 46.69
CA GLN A 5 -9.31 -14.23 45.49
C GLN A 5 -10.30 -13.59 44.49
N GLN A 6 -10.67 -12.31 44.64
CA GLN A 6 -11.74 -11.71 43.81
C GLN A 6 -11.35 -10.49 42.96
N GLN A 7 -10.06 -10.17 42.79
CA GLN A 7 -9.64 -8.96 42.05
C GLN A 7 -8.72 -9.21 40.83
N GLN A 8 -8.77 -10.39 40.20
CA GLN A 8 -7.94 -10.68 39.01
C GLN A 8 -8.71 -11.16 37.77
N GLN A 9 -9.95 -10.72 37.58
CA GLN A 9 -10.72 -11.08 36.36
C GLN A 9 -11.18 -9.92 35.49
N GLU A 10 -10.78 -8.68 35.76
CA GLU A 10 -11.12 -7.54 34.91
C GLU A 10 -9.88 -6.72 34.54
N GLN A 11 -9.25 -7.10 33.43
CA GLN A 11 -8.43 -6.27 32.53
C GLN A 11 -8.13 -7.12 31.28
N GLU A 12 -9.03 -7.16 30.29
CA GLU A 12 -9.08 -6.20 29.16
C GLU A 12 -7.71 -6.08 28.47
N GLN A 13 -7.50 -6.42 27.20
CA GLN A 13 -8.36 -6.71 26.07
C GLN A 13 -7.66 -7.78 25.23
N GLN A 14 -8.42 -8.81 24.87
CA GLN A 14 -8.08 -9.72 23.79
C GLN A 14 -7.73 -8.86 22.56
N ILE A 15 -6.45 -8.80 22.17
CA ILE A 15 -6.04 -8.31 20.86
C ILE A 15 -6.60 -9.31 19.87
N LYS A 16 -7.88 -9.16 19.54
CA LYS A 16 -8.52 -9.85 18.43
C LYS A 16 -7.87 -9.22 17.20
N SER A 17 -6.71 -9.76 16.82
CA SER A 17 -6.05 -9.40 15.58
C SER A 17 -7.11 -9.52 14.49
N THR A 18 -7.51 -8.37 13.95
CA THR A 18 -8.58 -8.32 12.98
C THR A 18 -8.06 -9.10 11.78
N GLU A 19 -8.60 -10.31 11.56
CA GLU A 19 -8.12 -11.17 10.47
C GLU A 19 -8.21 -10.40 9.16
N LYS A 20 -7.05 -10.20 8.53
CA LYS A 20 -6.99 -9.52 7.24
C LYS A 20 -7.77 -10.36 6.25
N ARG A 21 -8.76 -9.76 5.60
CA ARG A 21 -9.52 -10.41 4.53
C ARG A 21 -8.55 -10.90 3.47
N LYS A 22 -8.79 -12.10 2.94
CA LYS A 22 -8.02 -12.63 1.81
C LYS A 22 -8.08 -11.62 0.65
N PRO A 23 -6.95 -11.33 -0.02
CA PRO A 23 -6.95 -10.43 -1.15
C PRO A 23 -7.79 -11.01 -2.28
N VAL A 24 -8.56 -10.16 -2.95
CA VAL A 24 -9.28 -10.49 -4.18
C VAL A 24 -8.57 -9.76 -5.31
N PHE A 25 -8.11 -10.53 -6.29
CA PHE A 25 -7.41 -9.97 -7.43
C PHE A 25 -8.43 -9.52 -8.47
N VAL A 26 -8.33 -8.26 -8.89
CA VAL A 26 -9.08 -7.69 -10.00
C VAL A 26 -8.19 -7.62 -11.24
N LYS A 27 -8.80 -7.33 -12.39
CA LYS A 27 -8.13 -7.12 -13.68
C LYS A 27 -8.03 -5.64 -14.02
N VAL A 28 -7.17 -5.27 -14.96
CA VAL A 28 -6.92 -3.88 -15.35
C VAL A 28 -8.17 -3.22 -15.93
N ASP A 29 -8.93 -3.94 -16.76
CA ASP A 29 -10.17 -3.44 -17.39
C ASP A 29 -11.29 -3.05 -16.40
N HIS A 30 -11.27 -3.61 -15.19
CA HIS A 30 -12.25 -3.33 -14.14
C HIS A 30 -11.91 -2.10 -13.28
N LEU A 31 -10.75 -1.45 -13.51
CA LEU A 31 -10.37 -0.25 -12.78
C LEU A 31 -11.26 0.93 -13.20
N LYS A 32 -11.80 1.64 -12.20
CA LYS A 32 -12.68 2.81 -12.41
C LYS A 32 -12.20 4.02 -11.62
N PRO A 33 -12.28 5.25 -12.17
CA PRO A 33 -12.02 6.46 -11.39
C PRO A 33 -12.85 6.51 -10.11
N GLY A 34 -12.28 7.06 -9.04
CA GLY A 34 -12.94 7.16 -7.73
C GLY A 34 -12.93 5.88 -6.88
N THR A 35 -12.46 4.76 -7.42
CA THR A 35 -12.31 3.50 -6.66
C THR A 35 -10.89 3.35 -6.10
N LYS A 36 -10.71 2.62 -4.98
CA LYS A 36 -9.41 2.46 -4.30
C LYS A 36 -9.29 1.09 -3.61
N GLY A 37 -8.06 0.67 -3.29
CA GLY A 37 -7.80 -0.57 -2.55
C GLY A 37 -7.83 -1.85 -3.39
N HIS A 38 -7.59 -1.74 -4.70
CA HIS A 38 -7.50 -2.89 -5.59
C HIS A 38 -6.21 -3.68 -5.37
N THR A 39 -6.29 -4.99 -5.53
CA THR A 39 -5.12 -5.86 -5.65
C THR A 39 -5.09 -6.38 -7.09
N LEU A 40 -3.98 -6.19 -7.78
CA LEU A 40 -3.79 -6.55 -9.19
C LEU A 40 -2.56 -7.43 -9.33
N ILE A 41 -2.55 -8.31 -10.33
CA ILE A 41 -1.34 -8.95 -10.83
C ILE A 41 -1.09 -8.38 -12.21
N ALA A 42 0.00 -7.65 -12.38
CA ALA A 42 0.35 -7.02 -13.65
C ALA A 42 1.85 -7.16 -13.91
N LYS A 43 2.22 -7.24 -15.19
CA LYS A 43 3.59 -7.23 -15.66
C LYS A 43 4.02 -5.78 -15.92
N VAL A 44 5.24 -5.44 -15.50
CA VAL A 44 5.89 -4.18 -15.88
C VAL A 44 6.45 -4.33 -17.29
N LEU A 45 6.00 -3.48 -18.21
CA LEU A 45 6.45 -3.47 -19.61
C LEU A 45 7.56 -2.43 -19.83
N SER A 46 7.44 -1.26 -19.20
CA SER A 46 8.47 -0.23 -19.19
C SER A 46 8.40 0.59 -17.91
N SER A 47 9.53 1.22 -17.54
CA SER A 47 9.65 2.13 -16.40
C SER A 47 10.59 3.26 -16.78
N ASN A 48 10.09 4.49 -16.79
CA ASN A 48 10.83 5.68 -17.19
C ASN A 48 10.86 6.67 -16.02
N MET A 49 12.04 7.10 -15.61
CA MET A 49 12.18 8.14 -14.59
C MET A 49 11.79 9.50 -15.17
N VAL A 50 10.69 10.07 -14.71
CA VAL A 50 10.15 11.34 -15.22
C VAL A 50 10.49 12.53 -14.31
N LEU A 51 10.80 12.27 -13.04
CA LEU A 51 11.23 13.30 -12.11
C LEU A 51 12.31 12.77 -11.17
N GLN A 52 13.41 13.49 -11.08
CA GLN A 52 14.49 13.24 -10.13
C GLN A 52 14.88 14.56 -9.46
N LYS A 53 14.17 14.95 -8.40
CA LYS A 53 14.53 16.15 -7.65
C LYS A 53 15.65 15.82 -6.67
N GLY A 54 16.88 16.19 -7.03
CA GLY A 54 18.09 16.03 -6.24
C GLY A 54 18.16 16.96 -5.03
N ARG A 55 18.78 16.45 -3.95
CA ARG A 55 19.13 17.11 -2.68
C ARG A 55 19.31 18.62 -2.83
N ALA A 56 18.35 19.40 -2.35
CA ALA A 56 18.69 20.78 -2.00
C ALA A 56 19.62 20.74 -0.78
N ALA A 57 20.47 21.74 -0.63
CA ALA A 57 21.44 21.89 0.46
C ALA A 57 20.83 21.97 1.88
N SER A 58 19.52 21.73 2.01
CA SER A 58 18.76 21.79 3.25
C SER A 58 18.10 20.44 3.53
N GLN A 59 18.26 19.95 4.76
CA GLN A 59 17.68 18.70 5.27
C GLN A 59 16.14 18.61 5.15
N HIS A 60 15.46 19.69 4.76
CA HIS A 60 14.01 19.76 4.65
C HIS A 60 13.45 19.44 3.25
N LEU A 61 14.26 19.32 2.20
CA LEU A 61 13.76 18.92 0.87
C LEU A 61 13.85 17.40 0.69
N ARG A 62 12.69 16.74 0.81
CA ARG A 62 12.53 15.30 0.55
C ARG A 62 12.99 14.96 -0.87
N GLN A 63 14.00 14.10 -0.99
CA GLN A 63 14.42 13.50 -2.26
C GLN A 63 13.19 12.79 -2.86
N THR A 64 12.68 13.31 -3.97
CA THR A 64 11.52 12.73 -4.65
C THR A 64 11.99 12.21 -5.99
N ARG A 65 11.84 10.92 -6.22
CA ARG A 65 11.97 10.29 -7.53
C ARG A 65 10.59 9.81 -7.97
N ILE A 66 10.21 10.07 -9.21
CA ILE A 66 8.96 9.59 -9.81
C ILE A 66 9.32 8.86 -11.10
N ALA A 67 8.78 7.66 -11.23
CA ALA A 67 8.80 6.91 -12.48
C ALA A 67 7.38 6.73 -12.99
N GLU A 68 7.21 6.87 -14.29
CA GLU A 68 6.01 6.42 -14.98
C GLU A 68 6.28 5.03 -15.56
N CYS A 69 5.48 4.07 -15.13
CA CYS A 69 5.59 2.67 -15.48
C CYS A 69 4.39 2.26 -16.31
N LEU A 70 4.62 1.72 -17.50
CA LEU A 70 3.56 1.04 -18.23
C LEU A 70 3.44 -0.38 -17.68
N ILE A 71 2.30 -0.69 -17.06
CA ILE A 71 2.01 -2.01 -16.49
C ILE A 71 0.73 -2.57 -17.09
N GLY A 72 0.59 -3.90 -17.15
CA GLY A 72 -0.65 -4.50 -17.64
C GLY A 72 -0.75 -6.01 -17.45
N ASP A 73 -1.92 -6.53 -17.76
CA ASP A 73 -2.25 -7.95 -17.81
C ASP A 73 -2.87 -8.28 -19.18
N GLU A 74 -3.51 -9.44 -19.32
CA GLU A 74 -4.16 -9.84 -20.57
C GLU A 74 -5.36 -8.96 -20.98
N THR A 75 -5.90 -8.16 -20.05
CA THR A 75 -7.10 -7.32 -20.27
C THR A 75 -6.76 -5.90 -20.71
N GLY A 76 -5.55 -5.41 -20.42
CA GLY A 76 -5.12 -4.09 -20.81
C GLY A 76 -3.89 -3.58 -20.08
N THR A 77 -3.56 -2.32 -20.33
CA THR A 77 -2.43 -1.62 -19.70
C THR A 77 -2.88 -0.31 -19.05
N VAL A 78 -2.15 0.11 -18.03
CA VAL A 78 -2.34 1.39 -17.33
C VAL A 78 -0.99 2.05 -17.09
N LEU A 79 -0.99 3.38 -17.10
CA LEU A 79 0.16 4.18 -16.68
C LEU A 79 0.16 4.29 -15.15
N PHE A 80 1.17 3.72 -14.51
CA PHE A 80 1.35 3.69 -13.06
C PHE A 80 2.47 4.63 -12.64
N THR A 81 2.17 5.54 -11.72
CA THR A 81 3.18 6.44 -11.15
C THR A 81 3.80 5.81 -9.90
N ALA A 82 5.05 5.36 -10.00
CA ALA A 82 5.84 4.86 -8.88
C ALA A 82 6.64 6.00 -8.22
N ARG A 83 6.74 6.00 -6.89
CA ARG A 83 7.52 7.00 -6.14
C ARG A 83 8.68 6.36 -5.40
N ASN A 84 9.87 6.97 -5.52
CA ASN A 84 11.11 6.58 -4.86
C ASN A 84 11.56 5.15 -5.23
N ASP A 85 11.53 4.23 -4.27
CA ASP A 85 12.01 2.84 -4.43
C ASP A 85 10.84 1.85 -4.61
N GLN A 86 9.65 2.38 -4.91
CA GLN A 86 8.45 1.60 -5.28
C GLN A 86 8.53 1.04 -6.69
#